data_AF-A0A661VEK7-F1
#
_entry.id   AF-A0A661VEK7-F1
#
_cell.length_a   1.000
_cell.length_b   1.000
_cell.length_c   1.000
_cell.angle_alpha   90.00
_cell.angle_beta   90.00
_cell.angle_gamma   90.00
#
_symmetry.space_group_name_H-M   'P 1'
#
loop_
_entity.id
_entity.type
_entity.pdbx_description
1 polymer ?
#
loop_
_entity_poly.entity_id
_entity_poly.type
_entity_poly.pdbx_seq_one_letter_code
_entity_poly.pdbx_strand_id
1 'polypeptide(L)' 'MISLRRSKPTSYEAAKSLVLIEEEITAKTVIDRMVTLGRKEIPTNRSLAAKFKNDSDFVVVRPNGSQGPTIFRRIK' A
#
# COMPACT_ATOMS: atom_id res chain seq x y z
N MET A 1 25.23 21.00 -11.16
CA MET A 1 24.62 19.64 -11.26
C MET A 1 24.14 19.21 -9.88
N ILE A 2 22.83 19.23 -9.63
CA ILE A 2 22.27 18.79 -8.34
C ILE A 2 22.06 17.27 -8.43
N SER A 3 22.87 16.52 -7.69
CA SER A 3 22.69 15.07 -7.50
C SER A 3 21.48 14.84 -6.59
N LEU A 4 20.31 14.60 -7.18
CA LEU A 4 19.15 14.05 -6.47
C LEU A 4 19.52 12.64 -6.02
N ARG A 5 20.04 12.51 -4.79
CA ARG A 5 20.21 11.22 -4.11
C ARG A 5 18.83 10.55 -4.06
N ARG A 6 18.54 9.64 -4.99
CA ARG A 6 17.36 8.77 -4.94
C ARG A 6 17.51 7.88 -3.71
N SER A 7 17.04 8.35 -2.56
CA SER A 7 16.92 7.53 -1.36
C SER A 7 16.05 6.31 -1.69
N LYS A 8 16.40 5.15 -1.11
CA LYS A 8 15.57 3.95 -1.27
C LYS A 8 14.13 4.29 -0.83
N PRO A 9 13.11 3.90 -1.62
CA PRO A 9 11.74 4.15 -1.22
C PRO A 9 11.46 3.43 0.08
N THR A 10 10.76 4.09 0.99
CA THR A 10 10.33 3.48 2.25
C THR A 10 9.44 2.26 1.98
N SER A 11 9.29 1.38 2.97
CA SER A 11 8.40 0.20 2.85
C SER A 11 6.97 0.57 2.46
N TYR A 12 6.51 1.76 2.84
CA TYR A 12 5.20 2.27 2.45
C TYR A 12 5.14 2.79 1.02
N GLU A 13 6.12 3.62 0.60
CA GLU A 13 6.18 4.11 -0.78
C GLU A 13 6.30 2.96 -1.78
N ALA A 14 7.06 1.94 -1.39
CA ALA A 14 7.14 0.69 -2.12
C ALA A 14 5.78 0.00 -2.25
N ALA A 15 5.05 -0.17 -1.14
CA ALA A 15 3.72 -0.75 -1.14
C ALA A 15 2.76 0.04 -2.04
N LYS A 16 2.77 1.37 -1.92
CA LYS A 16 1.95 2.29 -2.70
C LYS A 16 2.25 2.21 -4.21
N SER A 17 3.52 2.09 -4.60
CA SER A 17 3.89 1.94 -6.01
C SER A 17 3.39 0.64 -6.67
N LEU A 18 3.02 -0.37 -5.87
CA LEU A 18 2.49 -1.65 -6.36
C LEU A 18 0.97 -1.65 -6.54
N VAL A 19 0.30 -0.56 -6.18
CA VAL A 19 -1.13 -0.37 -6.38
C VAL A 19 -1.32 0.59 -7.55
N LEU A 20 -2.01 0.13 -8.59
CA LEU A 20 -2.34 0.94 -9.75
C LEU A 20 -3.47 1.94 -9.41
N ILE A 21 -3.55 3.03 -10.16
CA ILE A 21 -4.67 3.97 -10.03
C ILE A 21 -5.97 3.24 -10.44
N GLU A 22 -7.06 3.52 -9.73
CA GLU A 22 -8.38 2.85 -9.82
C GLU A 22 -8.39 1.37 -9.37
N GLU A 23 -7.26 0.82 -8.93
CA GLU A 23 -7.21 -0.55 -8.43
C GLU A 23 -7.84 -0.66 -7.03
N GLU A 24 -8.74 -1.63 -6.88
CA GLU A 24 -9.28 -2.05 -5.59
C GLU A 24 -8.44 -3.20 -5.01
N ILE A 25 -7.89 -2.99 -3.82
CA ILE A 25 -6.97 -3.94 -3.22
C ILE A 25 -7.08 -3.98 -1.70
N THR A 26 -6.68 -5.10 -1.10
CA THR A 26 -6.54 -5.24 0.35
C THR A 26 -5.09 -5.04 0.77
N ALA A 27 -4.86 -4.60 2.01
CA ALA A 27 -3.50 -4.50 2.56
C ALA A 27 -2.74 -5.84 2.52
N LYS A 28 -3.45 -6.97 2.70
CA LYS A 28 -2.86 -8.31 2.61
C LYS A 28 -2.33 -8.59 1.21
N THR A 29 -3.12 -8.30 0.18
CA THR A 29 -2.72 -8.50 -1.21
C THR A 29 -1.47 -7.69 -1.57
N VAL A 30 -1.36 -6.45 -1.08
CA VAL A 30 -0.16 -5.64 -1.30
C VAL A 30 1.06 -6.24 -0.60
N ILE A 31 0.91 -6.74 0.63
CA ILE A 31 1.98 -7.43 1.35
C ILE A 31 2.42 -8.69 0.60
N ASP A 32 1.48 -9.49 0.13
CA ASP A 32 1.77 -10.70 -0.65
C ASP A 32 2.59 -10.35 -1.91
N ARG A 33 2.22 -9.27 -2.63
CA ARG A 33 3.01 -8.75 -3.77
C ARG A 33 4.42 -8.32 -3.36
N MET A 34 4.57 -7.63 -2.24
CA MET A 34 5.89 -7.22 -1.74
C MET A 34 6.78 -8.42 -1.41
N VAL A 35 6.19 -9.48 -0.83
CA VAL A 35 6.89 -10.73 -0.54
C VAL A 35 7.31 -11.43 -1.82
N THR A 36 6.43 -11.53 -2.83
CA THR A 36 6.75 -12.11 -4.14
C THR A 36 7.89 -11.37 -4.84
N LEU A 37 7.99 -10.04 -4.66
CA LEU A 37 9.08 -9.24 -5.20
C LEU A 37 10.39 -9.34 -4.39
N GLY A 38 10.43 -10.12 -3.32
CA GLY A 38 11.63 -10.32 -2.50
C GLY A 38 12.04 -9.10 -1.69
N ARG A 39 11.10 -8.21 -1.34
CA ARG A 39 11.38 -7.06 -0.47
C ARG A 39 11.79 -7.55 0.93
N LYS A 40 12.95 -7.09 1.42
CA LYS A 40 13.42 -7.40 2.79
C LYS A 40 12.56 -6.76 3.88
N GLU A 41 12.03 -5.57 3.62
CA GLU A 41 11.22 -4.82 4.56
C GLU A 41 9.75 -4.86 4.14
N ILE A 42 8.95 -5.60 4.92
CA ILE A 42 7.53 -5.80 4.69
C ILE A 42 6.76 -5.13 5.85
N PRO A 43 5.84 -4.18 5.58
CA PRO A 43 5.00 -3.62 6.63
C PRO A 43 4.00 -4.66 7.14
N THR A 44 3.50 -4.48 8.36
CA THR A 44 2.40 -5.32 8.87
C THR A 44 1.09 -4.91 8.22
N ASN A 45 0.14 -5.85 8.15
CA ASN A 45 -1.19 -5.60 7.61
C ASN A 45 -1.87 -4.40 8.29
N ARG A 46 -1.76 -4.32 9.62
CA ARG A 46 -2.31 -3.24 10.43
C ARG A 46 -1.67 -1.89 10.11
N SER A 47 -0.34 -1.84 10.02
CA SER A 47 0.36 -0.56 9.76
C SER A 47 0.12 -0.07 8.33
N LEU A 48 0.11 -0.97 7.35
CA LEU A 48 -0.19 -0.63 5.97
C LEU A 48 -1.62 -0.12 5.80
N ALA A 49 -2.60 -0.81 6.40
CA ALA A 49 -3.99 -0.37 6.38
C ALA A 49 -4.18 1.00 7.04
N ALA A 50 -3.50 1.27 8.16
CA ALA A 50 -3.55 2.59 8.81
C ALA A 50 -2.95 3.68 7.91
N LYS A 51 -1.85 3.40 7.20
CA LYS A 51 -1.26 4.35 6.25
C LYS A 51 -2.18 4.62 5.06
N PHE A 52 -2.78 3.60 4.46
CA PHE A 52 -3.75 3.80 3.37
C PHE A 52 -4.97 4.61 3.81
N LYS A 53 -5.47 4.43 5.04
CA LYS A 53 -6.58 5.26 5.56
C LYS A 53 -6.23 6.74 5.68
N ASN A 54 -4.96 7.05 5.95
CA ASN A 54 -4.48 8.41 6.18
C ASN A 54 -3.88 9.06 4.93
N ASP A 55 -3.79 8.33 3.81
CA ASP A 55 -3.20 8.81 2.56
C ASP A 55 -4.28 9.33 1.62
N SER A 56 -4.12 10.55 1.12
CA SER A 56 -5.07 11.21 0.22
C SER A 56 -5.25 10.50 -1.12
N ASP A 57 -4.32 9.63 -1.49
CA ASP A 57 -4.36 8.88 -2.74
C ASP A 57 -5.21 7.61 -2.62
N PHE A 58 -5.72 7.28 -1.44
CA PHE A 58 -6.55 6.11 -1.20
C PHE A 58 -7.90 6.46 -0.60
N VAL A 59 -8.91 5.69 -0.97
CA VAL A 59 -10.24 5.72 -0.35
C VAL A 59 -10.62 4.34 0.14
N VAL A 60 -11.36 4.27 1.23
CA VAL A 60 -11.92 3.02 1.74
C VAL A 60 -13.21 2.73 0.98
N VAL A 61 -13.20 1.70 0.12
CA VAL A 61 -14.39 1.25 -0.62
C VAL A 61 -15.26 0.37 0.26
N ARG A 62 -14.62 -0.49 1.05
CA ARG A 62 -15.32 -1.38 1.98
C ARG A 62 -14.56 -1.44 3.31
N PRO A 63 -15.17 -1.06 4.44
CA PRO A 63 -14.54 -1.23 5.75
C PRO A 63 -14.45 -2.71 6.15
N ASN A 64 -13.53 -3.04 7.07
CA ASN A 64 -13.45 -4.39 7.65
C ASN A 64 -14.76 -4.71 8.37
N GLY A 65 -15.31 -5.90 8.13
CA GLY A 65 -16.53 -6.35 8.79
C GLY A 65 -16.79 -7.82 8.54
N SER A 66 -18.01 -8.28 8.83
CA SER A 66 -18.41 -9.68 8.69
C SER A 66 -18.27 -10.22 7.27
N GLN A 67 -18.20 -9.34 6.27
CA GLN A 67 -18.07 -9.67 4.86
C GLN A 67 -16.62 -9.64 4.33
N GLY A 68 -15.62 -9.51 5.22
CA GLY A 68 -14.21 -9.66 4.86
C GLY A 68 -13.34 -8.42 5.11
N PRO A 69 -12.11 -8.43 4.57
CA PRO A 69 -11.09 -7.42 4.86
C PRO A 69 -11.43 -6.05 4.28
N THR A 70 -10.77 -5.01 4.80
CA THR A 70 -10.89 -3.65 4.24
C THR A 70 -10.36 -3.60 2.81
N ILE A 71 -11.16 -3.05 1.90
CA ILE A 71 -10.80 -2.79 0.50
C ILE A 71 -10.50 -1.31 0.36
N PHE A 72 -9.33 -1.02 -0.19
CA PHE A 72 -8.86 0.31 -0.52
C PHE A 72 -8.85 0.47 -2.03
N ARG A 73 -9.23 1.64 -2.53
CA ARG A 73 -9.06 2.01 -3.94
C ARG A 73 -8.10 3.17 -4.05
N ARG A 74 -7.11 3.05 -4.93
CA ARG A 74 -6.21 4.17 -5.24
C ARG A 74 -6.89 5.14 -6.20
N ILE A 75 -6.92 6.42 -5.87
CA ILE A 75 -7.59 7.46 -6.66
C ILE A 75 -6.62 8.44 -7.33
N LYS A 76 -5.35 8.48 -6.89
CA LYS A 76 -4.30 9.37 -7.42
C LYS A 76 -2.93 8.69 -7.42
#